data_AF-A0A522WCK4-F1
#
_entry.id   AF-A0A522WCK4-F1
#
_cell.length_a   1.000
_cell.length_b   1.000
_cell.length_c   1.000
_cell.angle_alpha   90.00
_cell.angle_beta   90.00
_cell.angle_gamma   90.00
#
_symmetry.space_group_name_H-M   'P 1'
#
loop_
_entity.id
_entity.type
_entity.pdbx_description
1 polymer ?
#
loop_
_entity_poly.entity_id
_entity_poly.type
_entity_poly.pdbx_seq_one_letter_code
_entity_poly.pdbx_strand_id
1 'polypeptide(L)'
;MSVAVTISIDAMGGDAAPDIVVEGVRMAHERLPHVRYLLFGDAPRIEALLARFPEIRGVCTVHHTDEAISNDAKPSQVLRTGRRTSMWLAVDAVHKGEAAGIVSAGNTGALMAVSKFVLRTLPGIDRPAIAGMFPTVKGETLMLDLG
;
A
#
# COMPACT_ATOMS: atom_id res chain seq x y z
N MET A 1 26.45 2.53 4.06
CA MET A 1 25.45 3.11 3.15
C MET A 1 24.12 2.45 3.47
N SER A 2 23.10 3.19 3.87
CA SER A 2 21.76 2.63 4.02
C SER A 2 21.25 2.20 2.65
N VAL A 3 20.79 0.95 2.53
CA VAL A 3 20.16 0.44 1.30
C VAL A 3 18.95 1.33 1.00
N ALA A 4 18.81 1.79 -0.24
CA ALA A 4 17.62 2.53 -0.65
C ALA A 4 16.40 1.61 -0.52
N VAL A 5 15.41 2.02 0.28
CA VAL A 5 14.20 1.24 0.54
C VAL A 5 13.10 1.71 -0.42
N THR A 6 12.53 0.79 -1.17
CA THR A 6 11.38 1.07 -2.05
C THR A 6 10.10 0.54 -1.40
N ILE A 7 9.07 1.37 -1.32
CA ILE A 7 7.74 0.99 -0.81
C ILE A 7 6.74 1.06 -1.96
N SER A 8 5.96 0.00 -2.16
CA SER A 8 4.82 0.02 -3.08
C SER A 8 3.59 0.60 -2.39
N ILE A 9 2.83 1.39 -3.12
CA ILE A 9 1.69 2.15 -2.61
C ILE A 9 0.49 1.89 -3.53
N ASP A 10 -0.59 1.39 -2.94
CA ASP A 10 -1.90 1.40 -3.59
C ASP A 10 -2.45 2.83 -3.56
N ALA A 11 -2.28 3.55 -4.68
CA ALA A 11 -2.64 4.96 -4.75
C ALA A 11 -4.16 5.18 -4.82
N MET A 12 -4.95 4.15 -5.09
CA MET A 12 -6.41 4.28 -5.28
C MET A 12 -7.21 3.82 -4.06
N GLY A 13 -6.54 3.28 -3.03
CA GLY A 13 -7.19 2.82 -1.80
C GLY A 13 -7.45 3.98 -0.82
N GLY A 14 -8.69 4.08 -0.33
CA GLY A 14 -9.12 5.04 0.69
C GLY A 14 -10.13 6.06 0.17
N ASP A 15 -10.88 6.68 1.08
CA ASP A 15 -12.06 7.51 0.75
C ASP A 15 -11.72 8.76 -0.09
N ALA A 16 -10.54 9.34 0.14
CA ALA A 16 -10.04 10.55 -0.54
C ALA A 16 -8.87 10.25 -1.49
N ALA A 17 -8.79 9.02 -2.02
CA ALA A 17 -7.73 8.61 -2.93
C ALA A 17 -7.96 9.15 -4.36
N PRO A 18 -6.89 9.49 -5.11
CA PRO A 18 -5.46 9.37 -4.76
C PRO A 18 -4.89 10.57 -3.98
N ASP A 19 -5.64 11.66 -3.80
CA ASP A 19 -5.18 12.91 -3.19
C ASP A 19 -4.53 12.71 -1.81
N ILE A 20 -5.22 12.03 -0.89
CA ILE A 20 -4.71 11.80 0.48
C ILE A 20 -3.46 10.91 0.49
N VAL A 21 -3.35 9.98 -0.47
CA VAL A 21 -2.23 9.05 -0.56
C VAL A 21 -0.98 9.77 -1.07
N VAL A 22 -1.12 10.58 -2.12
CA VAL A 22 0.00 11.38 -2.65
C VAL A 22 0.49 12.41 -1.63
N GLU A 23 -0.41 13.05 -0.89
CA GLU A 23 -0.06 13.93 0.23
C GLU A 23 0.69 13.17 1.34
N GLY A 24 0.24 11.96 1.67
CA GLY A 24 0.93 11.08 2.62
C GLY A 24 2.35 10.71 2.17
N VAL A 25 2.56 10.46 0.87
CA VAL A 25 3.90 10.24 0.29
C VAL A 25 4.78 11.48 0.45
N ARG A 26 4.24 12.67 0.20
CA ARG A 26 4.93 13.95 0.42
C ARG A 26 5.42 14.09 1.85
N MET A 27 4.53 13.90 2.83
CA MET A 27 4.86 13.95 4.25
C MET A 27 5.86 12.85 4.67
N ALA A 28 5.75 11.64 4.08
CA ALA A 28 6.70 10.57 4.34
C ALA A 28 8.09 10.91 3.80
N HIS A 29 8.20 11.52 2.62
CA HIS A 29 9.47 11.88 2.00
C HIS A 29 10.22 12.94 2.82
N GLU A 30 9.52 13.93 3.39
CA GLU A 30 10.12 14.92 4.30
C GLU A 30 10.83 14.26 5.50
N ARG A 31 10.26 13.16 6.02
CA ARG A 31 10.78 12.44 7.18
C ARG A 31 11.79 11.36 6.80
N LEU A 32 11.67 10.79 5.60
CA LEU A 32 12.41 9.64 5.10
C LEU A 32 12.91 9.89 3.67
N PRO A 33 13.87 10.81 3.46
CA PRO A 33 14.29 11.24 2.12
C PRO A 33 15.00 10.15 1.29
N HIS A 34 15.37 9.04 1.91
CA HIS A 34 16.04 7.90 1.28
C HIS A 34 15.07 6.82 0.76
N VAL A 35 13.77 6.99 0.99
CA VAL A 35 12.72 6.06 0.54
C VAL A 35 12.24 6.45 -0.86
N ARG A 36 12.04 5.44 -1.71
CA ARG A 36 11.42 5.57 -3.04
C ARG A 36 10.05 4.91 -3.05
N TYR A 37 9.18 5.35 -3.95
CA TYR A 37 7.77 4.96 -3.96
C TYR A 37 7.35 4.44 -5.33
N LEU A 38 6.69 3.28 -5.37
CA LEU A 38 5.99 2.77 -6.55
C LEU A 38 4.49 2.99 -6.36
N LEU A 39 3.90 3.91 -7.11
CA LEU A 39 2.48 4.28 -7.01
C LEU A 39 1.67 3.52 -8.04
N PHE A 40 0.72 2.71 -7.62
CA PHE A 40 -0.15 1.93 -8.51
C PHE A 40 -1.55 2.54 -8.59
N GLY A 41 -2.03 2.85 -9.80
CA GLY A 41 -3.38 3.39 -10.00
C GLY A 41 -3.58 4.16 -11.30
N ASP A 42 -4.58 5.04 -11.32
CA ASP A 42 -4.90 5.91 -12.45
C ASP A 42 -3.77 6.94 -12.65
N ALA A 43 -2.93 6.71 -13.66
CA ALA A 43 -1.71 7.48 -13.86
C ALA A 43 -1.99 8.96 -14.19
N PRO A 44 -2.95 9.31 -15.07
CA PRO A 44 -3.36 10.70 -15.25
C PRO A 44 -3.71 11.43 -13.94
N ARG A 45 -4.49 10.79 -13.06
CA ARG A 45 -4.85 11.40 -11.76
C ARG A 45 -3.65 11.54 -10.84
N ILE A 46 -2.80 10.53 -10.75
CA ILE A 46 -1.61 10.53 -9.88
C ILE A 46 -0.58 11.55 -10.37
N GLU A 47 -0.27 11.58 -11.67
CA GLU A 47 0.71 12.50 -12.26
C GLU A 47 0.29 13.96 -12.12
N ALA A 48 -1.02 14.26 -12.24
CA ALA A 48 -1.54 15.59 -12.00
C ALA A 48 -1.31 16.07 -10.55
N LEU A 49 -1.41 15.16 -9.57
CA LEU A 49 -1.09 15.45 -8.18
C LEU A 49 0.41 15.60 -7.96
N LEU A 50 1.23 14.72 -8.53
CA LEU A 50 2.69 14.81 -8.45
C LEU A 50 3.24 16.09 -9.08
N ALA A 51 2.59 16.63 -10.11
CA ALA A 51 2.95 17.92 -10.71
C ALA A 51 2.80 19.10 -9.72
N ARG A 52 1.96 18.97 -8.69
CA ARG A 52 1.82 19.95 -7.61
C ARG A 52 2.93 19.85 -6.56
N PHE A 53 3.66 18.74 -6.52
CA PHE A 53 4.70 18.41 -5.54
C PHE A 53 6.01 18.00 -6.24
N PRO A 54 6.71 18.92 -6.91
CA PRO A 54 7.91 18.62 -7.69
C PRO A 54 9.03 17.98 -6.84
N GLU A 55 9.07 18.24 -5.53
CA GLU A 55 10.04 17.70 -4.58
C GLU A 55 9.99 16.17 -4.45
N ILE A 56 8.82 15.54 -4.64
CA ILE A 56 8.69 14.08 -4.57
C ILE A 56 8.68 13.39 -5.93
N ARG A 57 8.58 14.14 -7.03
CA ARG A 57 8.46 13.56 -8.38
C ARG A 57 9.64 12.66 -8.75
N GLY A 58 10.86 13.00 -8.32
CA GLY A 58 12.07 12.22 -8.60
C GLY A 58 12.16 10.89 -7.82
N VAL A 59 11.38 10.73 -6.76
CA VAL A 59 11.38 9.53 -5.91
C VAL A 59 10.13 8.66 -6.10
N CYS A 60 9.18 9.09 -6.94
CA CYS A 60 7.97 8.36 -7.27
C CYS A 60 8.04 7.79 -8.70
N THR A 61 7.69 6.50 -8.84
CA THR A 61 7.43 5.86 -10.14
C THR A 61 5.97 5.46 -10.20
N VAL A 62 5.25 5.88 -11.24
CA VAL A 62 3.82 5.59 -11.41
C VAL A 62 3.63 4.36 -12.31
N HIS A 63 2.85 3.40 -11.84
CA HIS A 63 2.42 2.21 -12.56
C HIS A 63 0.92 2.28 -12.81
N HIS A 64 0.56 2.41 -14.08
CA HIS A 64 -0.83 2.63 -14.47
C HIS A 64 -1.70 1.36 -14.33
N THR A 65 -2.89 1.53 -13.77
CA THR A 65 -4.04 0.65 -13.96
C THR A 65 -5.34 1.44 -13.82
N ASP A 66 -6.36 1.04 -14.58
CA ASP A 66 -7.72 1.59 -14.49
C ASP A 66 -8.59 0.87 -13.46
N GLU A 67 -8.07 -0.18 -12.81
CA GLU A 67 -8.81 -0.98 -11.85
C GLU A 67 -8.42 -0.67 -10.41
N ALA A 68 -9.42 -0.48 -9.56
CA ALA A 68 -9.27 -0.35 -8.12
C ALA A 68 -10.28 -1.25 -7.41
N ILE A 69 -9.99 -1.63 -6.17
CA ILE A 69 -10.90 -2.44 -5.35
C ILE A 69 -11.88 -1.49 -4.65
N SER A 70 -13.18 -1.72 -4.85
CA SER A 70 -14.22 -1.01 -4.10
C SER A 70 -14.19 -1.39 -2.61
N ASN A 71 -14.52 -0.44 -1.74
CA ASN A 71 -14.65 -0.69 -0.30
C ASN A 71 -15.73 -1.73 0.04
N ASP A 72 -16.73 -1.93 -0.82
CA ASP A 72 -17.78 -2.94 -0.65
C ASP A 72 -17.42 -4.32 -1.21
N ALA A 73 -16.23 -4.46 -1.81
CA ALA A 73 -15.84 -5.69 -2.48
C ALA A 73 -15.65 -6.83 -1.47
N LYS A 74 -16.20 -8.00 -1.80
CA LYS A 74 -15.97 -9.22 -1.02
C LYS A 74 -14.57 -9.76 -1.31
N PRO A 75 -13.77 -10.15 -0.28
CA PRO A 75 -12.41 -10.67 -0.49
C PRO A 75 -12.33 -11.86 -1.46
N SER A 76 -13.31 -12.77 -1.43
CA SER A 76 -13.38 -13.91 -2.34
C SER A 76 -13.52 -13.52 -3.82
N GLN A 77 -14.23 -12.43 -4.11
CA GLN A 77 -14.35 -11.88 -5.46
C GLN A 77 -13.04 -11.22 -5.89
N VAL A 78 -12.43 -10.43 -5.02
CA VAL A 78 -11.12 -9.80 -5.26
C VAL A 78 -10.08 -10.83 -5.62
N LEU A 79 -10.01 -11.96 -4.92
CA LEU A 79 -9.08 -13.06 -5.24
C LEU A 79 -9.26 -13.64 -6.65
N ARG A 80 -10.47 -13.56 -7.20
CA ARG A 80 -10.81 -14.17 -8.50
C ARG A 80 -10.58 -13.22 -9.67
N THR A 81 -10.92 -11.94 -9.51
CA THR A 81 -10.91 -10.96 -10.60
C THR A 81 -9.94 -9.79 -10.40
N GLY A 82 -9.38 -9.61 -9.20
CA GLY A 82 -8.65 -8.40 -8.81
C GLY A 82 -7.20 -8.30 -9.29
N ARG A 83 -6.72 -9.20 -10.16
CA ARG A 83 -5.29 -9.29 -10.55
C ARG A 83 -4.72 -8.04 -11.20
N ARG A 84 -5.56 -7.19 -11.79
CA ARG A 84 -5.13 -5.93 -12.41
C ARG A 84 -5.38 -4.71 -11.53
N THR A 85 -5.96 -4.87 -10.34
CA THR A 85 -6.26 -3.74 -9.45
C THR A 85 -4.99 -3.10 -8.89
N SER A 86 -5.05 -1.81 -8.58
CA SER A 86 -3.96 -1.05 -7.96
C SER A 86 -3.36 -1.75 -6.74
N MET A 87 -4.23 -2.22 -5.84
CA MET A 87 -3.83 -2.98 -4.64
C MET A 87 -3.10 -4.28 -5.01
N TRP A 88 -3.62 -5.05 -5.97
CA TRP A 88 -2.97 -6.31 -6.35
C TRP A 88 -1.59 -6.08 -6.95
N LEU A 89 -1.48 -5.13 -7.87
CA LEU A 89 -0.21 -4.80 -8.51
C LEU A 89 0.81 -4.28 -7.49
N ALA A 90 0.36 -3.50 -6.51
CA ALA A 90 1.22 -3.06 -5.41
C ALA A 90 1.73 -4.23 -4.54
N VAL A 91 0.88 -5.22 -4.26
CA VAL A 91 1.29 -6.43 -3.50
C VAL A 91 2.26 -7.26 -4.34
N ASP A 92 1.97 -7.42 -5.64
CA ASP A 92 2.77 -8.20 -6.58
C ASP A 92 4.18 -7.61 -6.77
N ALA A 93 4.33 -6.29 -6.71
CA ALA A 93 5.65 -5.64 -6.72
C ALA A 93 6.54 -6.08 -5.55
N VAL A 94 5.96 -6.30 -4.36
CA VAL A 94 6.70 -6.85 -3.21
C VAL A 94 7.07 -8.30 -3.47
N HIS A 95 6.15 -9.11 -4.02
CA HIS A 95 6.42 -10.51 -4.38
C HIS A 95 7.57 -10.65 -5.39
N LYS A 96 7.64 -9.74 -6.36
CA LYS A 96 8.68 -9.69 -7.39
C LYS A 96 10.01 -9.12 -6.89
N GLY A 97 10.07 -8.63 -5.66
CA GLY A 97 11.28 -8.00 -5.10
C GLY A 97 11.54 -6.59 -5.61
N GLU A 98 10.56 -5.94 -6.25
CA GLU A 98 10.64 -4.55 -6.73
C GLU A 98 10.43 -3.54 -5.58
N ALA A 99 9.73 -3.96 -4.52
CA ALA A 99 9.51 -3.19 -3.30
C ALA A 99 9.76 -4.05 -2.04
N ALA A 100 10.18 -3.40 -0.96
CA ALA A 100 10.44 -4.04 0.34
C ALA A 100 9.19 -4.19 1.21
N GLY A 101 8.12 -3.45 0.89
CA GLY A 101 6.86 -3.48 1.62
C GLY A 101 5.77 -2.72 0.86
N ILE A 102 4.54 -2.87 1.33
CA ILE A 102 3.34 -2.25 0.74
C ILE A 102 2.58 -1.44 1.78
N VAL A 103 1.99 -0.31 1.35
CA VAL A 103 0.98 0.44 2.10
C VAL A 103 -0.29 0.60 1.23
N SER A 104 -1.47 0.38 1.83
CA SER A 104 -2.77 0.68 1.24
C SER A 104 -3.72 1.17 2.32
N ALA A 105 -4.54 2.18 1.97
CA ALA A 105 -5.67 2.65 2.79
C ALA A 105 -7.02 2.13 2.25
N GLY A 106 -7.01 1.13 1.37
CA GLY A 106 -8.20 0.50 0.80
C GLY A 106 -8.83 -0.56 1.72
N ASN A 107 -9.71 -1.37 1.15
CA ASN A 107 -10.43 -2.42 1.88
C ASN A 107 -9.46 -3.39 2.62
N THR A 108 -9.52 -3.40 3.96
CA THR A 108 -8.65 -4.21 4.83
C THR A 108 -8.73 -5.70 4.53
N GLY A 109 -9.94 -6.24 4.33
CA GLY A 109 -10.14 -7.66 4.05
C GLY A 109 -9.58 -8.09 2.70
N ALA A 110 -9.69 -7.22 1.69
CA ALA A 110 -9.10 -7.41 0.39
C ALA A 110 -7.57 -7.38 0.46
N LEU A 111 -6.99 -6.41 1.17
CA LEU A 111 -5.55 -6.29 1.35
C LEU A 111 -4.98 -7.54 2.05
N MET A 112 -5.63 -7.98 3.13
CA MET A 112 -5.25 -9.20 3.84
C MET A 112 -5.33 -10.44 2.93
N ALA A 113 -6.44 -10.61 2.20
CA ALA A 113 -6.64 -11.75 1.32
C ALA A 113 -5.61 -11.81 0.18
N VAL A 114 -5.39 -10.68 -0.52
CA VAL A 114 -4.44 -10.58 -1.61
C VAL A 114 -3.02 -10.78 -1.09
N SER A 115 -2.63 -10.13 0.01
CA SER A 115 -1.30 -10.28 0.62
C SER A 115 -1.03 -11.72 1.03
N LYS A 116 -1.97 -12.38 1.70
CA LYS A 116 -1.82 -13.79 2.09
C LYS A 116 -1.68 -14.70 0.86
N PHE A 117 -2.44 -14.44 -0.20
CA PHE A 117 -2.40 -15.25 -1.41
C PHE A 117 -1.09 -15.07 -2.19
N VAL A 118 -0.64 -13.83 -2.35
CA VAL A 118 0.51 -13.47 -3.19
C VAL A 118 1.84 -13.62 -2.43
N LEU A 119 1.95 -13.08 -1.22
CA LEU A 119 3.19 -13.08 -0.43
C LEU A 119 3.39 -14.36 0.39
N ARG A 120 2.30 -15.07 0.70
CA ARG A 120 2.26 -16.22 1.63
C ARG A 120 2.68 -15.83 3.05
N THR A 121 2.55 -16.78 3.97
CA THR A 121 2.99 -16.62 5.35
C THR A 121 4.44 -17.06 5.52
N LEU A 122 5.08 -16.57 6.58
CA LEU A 122 6.41 -17.05 6.98
C LEU A 122 6.36 -18.53 7.42
N PRO A 123 7.49 -19.26 7.35
CA PRO A 123 7.57 -20.63 7.85
C PRO A 123 7.12 -20.72 9.31
N GLY A 124 6.23 -21.67 9.60
CA GLY A 124 5.66 -21.87 10.94
C GLY A 124 4.51 -20.94 11.31
N ILE A 125 4.07 -20.04 10.41
CA ILE A 125 2.90 -19.18 10.61
C ILE A 125 1.73 -19.69 9.77
N ASP A 126 0.68 -20.16 10.43
CA ASP A 126 -0.53 -20.68 9.79
C ASP A 126 -1.48 -19.57 9.29
N ARG A 127 -1.61 -18.50 10.08
CA ARG A 127 -2.47 -17.36 9.76
C ARG A 127 -1.79 -16.04 10.14
N PRO A 128 -1.76 -15.04 9.25
CA PRO A 128 -1.36 -13.69 9.63
C PRO A 128 -2.38 -13.11 10.63
N ALA A 129 -1.94 -12.17 11.47
CA ALA A 129 -2.81 -11.43 12.37
C ALA A 129 -2.79 -9.94 11.99
N ILE A 130 -3.92 -9.25 12.18
CA ILE A 130 -3.94 -7.79 12.11
C ILE A 130 -3.47 -7.25 13.45
N ALA A 131 -2.42 -6.45 13.41
CA ALA A 131 -1.84 -5.84 14.61
C ALA A 131 -1.93 -4.32 14.55
N GLY A 132 -2.27 -3.70 15.67
CA GLY A 132 -2.39 -2.24 15.81
C GLY A 132 -1.83 -1.76 17.14
N MET A 133 -1.25 -0.55 17.14
CA MET A 133 -0.83 0.12 18.37
C MET A 133 -2.02 0.84 19.00
N PHE A 134 -2.31 0.54 20.26
CA PHE A 134 -3.38 1.15 21.03
C PHE A 134 -2.79 2.07 22.11
N PRO A 135 -3.32 3.29 22.28
CA PRO A 135 -2.89 4.16 23.35
C PRO A 135 -3.38 3.63 24.71
N THR A 136 -2.57 3.83 25.73
CA THR A 136 -2.85 3.52 27.14
C THR A 136 -2.44 4.70 28.00
N VAL A 137 -2.85 4.71 29.27
CA VAL A 137 -2.44 5.76 30.23
C VAL A 137 -0.91 5.86 30.38
N LYS A 138 -0.17 4.78 30.10
CA LYS A 138 1.29 4.70 30.32
C LYS A 138 2.12 4.69 29.03
N GLY A 139 1.51 4.82 27.86
CA GLY A 139 2.21 4.66 26.57
C GLY A 139 1.34 3.88 25.58
N GLU A 140 1.92 2.98 24.80
CA GLU A 140 1.21 2.22 23.77
C GLU A 140 1.30 0.71 24.02
N THR A 141 0.30 -0.04 23.57
CA THR A 141 0.28 -1.51 23.60
C THR A 141 0.00 -2.05 22.20
N LEU A 142 0.71 -3.11 21.79
CA LEU A 142 0.42 -3.81 20.54
C LEU A 142 -0.72 -4.80 20.77
N MET A 143 -1.83 -4.63 20.04
CA MET A 143 -2.96 -5.55 20.08
C MET A 143 -3.01 -6.37 18.80
N LEU A 144 -3.16 -7.69 18.94
CA LEU A 144 -3.42 -8.67 17.89
C LEU A 144 -4.24 -9.84 18.48
N ASP A 145 -5.19 -10.45 17.79
CA ASP A 145 -5.64 -10.25 16.40
C ASP A 145 -6.87 -9.32 16.32
N LEU A 146 -6.90 -8.40 15.35
CA LEU A 146 -7.93 -7.38 15.17
C LEU A 146 -8.89 -7.63 14.00
N GLY A 147 -8.73 -8.72 13.24
CA GLY A 147 -9.67 -9.07 12.16
C GLY A 147 -9.31 -10.30 11.33
#